data_AF-A0A1F1ZI47-F1
#
_entry.id   AF-A0A1F1ZI47-F1
#
_cell.length_a   1.000
_cell.length_b   1.000
_cell.length_c   1.000
_cell.angle_alpha   90.00
_cell.angle_beta   90.00
_cell.angle_gamma   90.00
#
_symmetry.space_group_name_H-M   'P 1'
#
loop_
_entity.id
_entity.type
_entity.pdbx_description
1 polymer ?
#
loop_
_entity_poly.entity_id
_entity_poly.type
_entity_poly.pdbx_seq_one_letter_code
_entity_poly.pdbx_strand_id
1 'polypeptide(L)'
;MCGRTVKPPKRGPVRKTCSARCRMALSRHRRNNPYPEAMLNTRRWVRADNKRPIMVDGSPASSTNPATWASFTEVQTGAGDGYGFMLGDGIGCYDLDNALQGGELKPWAREVVESISEPVLYLEVSQSGRGLHVFIEAVEGRGSRRRVGDGGVERYTRARFIRNGTPFTL
;
A
#
# COMPACT_ATOMS: atom_id res chain seq x y z
N MET A 1 12.05 -17.47 1.82
CA MET A 1 12.03 -18.39 0.64
C MET A 1 13.19 -19.40 0.74
N CYS A 2 13.20 -20.49 -0.04
CA CYS A 2 14.21 -21.57 0.01
C CYS A 2 15.62 -21.22 -0.51
N GLY A 3 15.83 -20.02 -1.07
CA GLY A 3 17.10 -19.63 -1.73
C GLY A 3 17.39 -20.33 -3.07
N ARG A 4 16.53 -21.25 -3.54
CA ARG A 4 16.72 -21.94 -4.82
C ARG A 4 16.14 -21.12 -5.98
N THR A 5 16.93 -20.95 -7.04
CA THR A 5 16.52 -20.30 -8.29
C THR A 5 15.40 -21.10 -8.97
N VAL A 6 14.33 -20.41 -9.40
CA VAL A 6 13.27 -21.03 -10.20
C VAL A 6 13.62 -20.87 -11.67
N LYS A 7 13.93 -21.99 -12.35
CA LYS A 7 14.13 -21.95 -13.79
C LYS A 7 12.79 -21.67 -14.49
N PRO A 8 12.72 -20.70 -15.40
CA PRO A 8 11.51 -20.47 -16.18
C PRO A 8 11.22 -21.71 -17.05
N PRO A 9 9.96 -22.15 -17.16
CA PRO A 9 9.61 -23.27 -18.02
C PRO A 9 9.72 -22.88 -19.50
N LYS A 10 9.97 -23.86 -20.39
CA LYS A 10 10.01 -23.63 -21.84
C LYS A 10 8.64 -23.21 -22.41
N ARG A 11 7.54 -23.60 -21.76
CA ARG A 11 6.15 -23.24 -22.09
C ARG A 11 5.32 -23.15 -20.80
N GLY A 12 4.36 -22.23 -20.76
CA GLY A 12 3.47 -22.02 -19.62
C GLY A 12 3.95 -20.96 -18.63
N PRO A 13 3.17 -20.69 -17.55
CA PRO A 13 3.42 -19.57 -16.65
C PRO A 13 4.70 -19.73 -15.83
N VAL A 14 5.45 -18.64 -15.66
CA VAL A 14 6.63 -18.61 -14.79
C VAL A 14 6.21 -18.83 -13.34
N ARG A 15 6.76 -19.88 -12.72
CA ARG A 15 6.51 -20.17 -11.30
C ARG A 15 7.37 -19.25 -10.44
N LYS A 16 6.76 -18.61 -9.42
CA LYS A 16 7.49 -17.74 -8.48
C LYS A 16 8.22 -18.51 -7.38
N THR A 17 7.98 -19.81 -7.22
CA THR A 17 8.49 -20.61 -6.09
C THR A 17 9.09 -21.94 -6.52
N CYS A 18 10.17 -22.36 -5.85
CA CYS A 18 10.96 -23.57 -6.17
C CYS A 18 10.21 -24.90 -5.92
N SER A 19 9.18 -24.91 -5.06
CA SER A 19 8.47 -26.15 -4.67
C SER A 19 7.08 -25.85 -4.08
N ALA A 20 6.26 -26.89 -3.90
CA ALA A 20 4.97 -26.79 -3.21
C ALA A 20 5.14 -26.27 -1.76
N ARG A 21 6.17 -26.74 -1.03
CA ARG A 21 6.53 -26.23 0.29
C ARG A 21 6.79 -24.73 0.28
N CYS A 22 7.52 -24.22 -0.72
CA CYS A 22 7.81 -22.79 -0.83
C CYS A 22 6.59 -21.97 -1.23
N ARG A 23 5.69 -22.54 -2.04
CA ARG A 23 4.38 -21.95 -2.34
C ARG A 23 3.54 -21.79 -1.07
N MET A 24 3.47 -22.84 -0.25
CA MET A 24 2.76 -22.81 1.04
C MET A 24 3.40 -21.83 2.02
N ALA A 25 4.74 -21.77 2.08
CA ALA A 25 5.45 -20.79 2.89
C ALA A 25 5.17 -19.34 2.44
N LEU A 26 5.19 -19.08 1.13
CA LEU A 26 4.84 -17.77 0.56
C LEU A 26 3.37 -17.40 0.85
N SER A 27 2.45 -18.35 0.75
CA SER A 27 1.04 -18.16 1.12
C SER A 27 0.88 -17.84 2.61
N ARG A 28 1.56 -18.56 3.51
CA ARG A 28 1.56 -18.25 4.95
C ARG A 28 2.14 -16.87 5.23
N HIS A 29 3.24 -16.51 4.58
CA HIS A 29 3.83 -15.17 4.71
C HIS A 29 2.84 -14.08 4.30
N ARG A 30 2.18 -14.22 3.15
CA ARG A 30 1.15 -13.28 2.68
C ARG A 30 -0.09 -13.21 3.58
N ARG A 31 -0.45 -14.32 4.22
CA ARG A 31 -1.53 -14.32 5.22
C ARG A 31 -1.15 -13.58 6.49
N ASN A 32 0.12 -13.63 6.88
CA ASN A 32 0.62 -12.97 8.08
C ASN A 32 1.02 -11.51 7.83
N ASN A 33 1.30 -11.16 6.58
CA ASN A 33 1.65 -9.80 6.18
C ASN A 33 0.95 -9.45 4.87
N PRO A 34 -0.10 -8.61 4.92
CA PRO A 34 -0.91 -8.28 3.75
C PRO A 34 -0.18 -7.34 2.78
N TYR A 35 0.91 -6.71 3.22
CA TYR A 35 1.63 -5.74 2.41
C TYR A 35 2.56 -6.41 1.39
N PRO A 36 2.64 -5.90 0.15
CA PRO A 36 3.57 -6.39 -0.86
C PRO A 36 5.04 -6.29 -0.43
N GLU A 37 5.88 -7.22 -0.88
CA GLU A 37 7.33 -7.21 -0.63
C GLU A 37 7.99 -5.90 -1.10
N ALA A 38 7.49 -5.32 -2.19
CA ALA A 38 7.93 -4.01 -2.71
C ALA A 38 7.77 -2.87 -1.71
N MET A 39 6.79 -2.94 -0.80
CA MET A 39 6.62 -1.96 0.28
C MET A 39 7.41 -2.36 1.53
N LEU A 40 7.34 -3.64 1.91
CA LEU A 40 7.94 -4.15 3.15
C LEU A 40 9.45 -3.96 3.22
N ASN A 41 10.14 -4.10 2.08
CA ASN A 41 11.60 -4.04 2.01
C ASN A 41 12.17 -2.62 1.89
N THR A 42 11.35 -1.59 2.12
CA THR A 42 11.76 -0.18 2.01
C THR A 42 11.85 0.50 3.38
N ARG A 43 12.61 1.60 3.45
CA ARG A 43 12.62 2.51 4.61
C ARG A 43 11.66 3.69 4.40
N ARG A 44 10.39 3.38 4.09
CA ARG A 44 9.33 4.35 3.81
C ARG A 44 8.14 4.25 4.76
N TRP A 45 8.33 3.52 5.86
CA TRP A 45 7.31 3.36 6.89
C TRP A 45 7.47 4.43 7.94
N VAL A 46 6.35 4.94 8.44
CA VAL A 46 6.34 6.04 9.41
C VAL A 46 5.27 5.77 10.46
N ARG A 47 5.54 6.10 11.73
CA ARG A 47 4.52 6.04 12.79
C ARG A 47 3.47 7.12 12.57
N ALA A 48 2.34 7.00 13.23
CA ALA A 48 1.22 7.92 13.09
C ALA A 48 0.66 8.30 14.45
N ASP A 49 0.34 9.58 14.60
CA ASP A 49 -0.59 10.09 15.61
C ASP A 49 -1.84 10.55 14.86
N ASN A 50 -2.90 9.75 14.92
CA ASN A 50 -4.07 9.86 14.07
C ASN A 50 -3.69 9.81 12.58
N LYS A 51 -3.85 10.93 11.85
CA LYS A 51 -3.47 11.07 10.43
C LYS A 51 -2.13 11.78 10.23
N ARG A 52 -1.45 12.19 11.30
CA ARG A 52 -0.18 12.92 11.22
C ARG A 52 0.99 11.94 11.26
N PRO A 53 1.93 12.02 10.30
CA PRO A 53 3.14 11.19 10.35
C PRO A 53 4.09 11.67 11.45
N ILE A 54 4.61 10.72 12.23
CA ILE A 54 5.59 10.93 13.30
C ILE A 54 6.70 9.87 13.21
N MET A 55 7.88 10.20 13.72
CA MET A 55 8.98 9.27 13.87
C MET A 55 8.68 8.26 15.00
N VAL A 56 9.53 7.23 15.13
CA VAL A 56 9.36 6.17 16.14
C VAL A 56 9.37 6.71 17.58
N ASP A 57 10.09 7.80 17.81
CA ASP A 57 10.18 8.50 19.10
C ASP A 57 9.05 9.51 19.35
N GLY A 58 8.15 9.72 18.38
CA GLY A 58 7.03 10.66 18.48
C GLY A 58 7.30 12.06 17.94
N SER A 59 8.53 12.37 17.53
CA SER A 59 8.84 13.64 16.86
C SER A 59 8.18 13.72 15.47
N PRO A 60 7.95 14.92 14.90
CA PRO A 60 7.33 15.04 13.58
C PRO A 60 8.16 14.39 12.47
N ALA A 61 7.52 13.60 11.60
CA ALA A 61 8.16 13.08 10.40
C ALA A 61 7.82 13.93 9.17
N SER A 62 8.82 14.19 8.33
CA SER A 62 8.65 14.97 7.11
C SER A 62 8.15 14.09 5.97
N SER A 63 7.29 14.60 5.09
CA SER A 63 6.86 13.85 3.91
C SER A 63 7.89 13.80 2.78
N THR A 64 9.00 14.53 2.90
CA THR A 64 10.02 14.66 1.85
C THR A 64 11.44 14.39 2.33
N ASN A 65 11.67 14.15 3.63
CA ASN A 65 12.98 13.80 4.17
C ASN A 65 13.03 12.32 4.59
N PRO A 66 13.70 11.44 3.81
CA PRO A 66 13.83 10.02 4.12
C PRO A 66 14.49 9.70 5.46
N ALA A 67 15.33 10.61 6.00
CA ALA A 67 15.96 10.42 7.30
C ALA A 67 14.96 10.39 8.47
N THR A 68 13.73 10.85 8.24
CA THR A 68 12.63 10.83 9.24
C THR A 68 11.73 9.60 9.11
N TRP A 69 12.06 8.66 8.23
CA TRP A 69 11.30 7.43 8.01
C TRP A 69 12.03 6.22 8.57
N ALA A 70 11.31 5.11 8.68
CA ALA A 70 11.81 3.85 9.23
C ALA A 70 11.46 2.67 8.32
N SER A 71 11.97 1.49 8.67
CA SER A 71 11.56 0.21 8.09
C SER A 71 10.22 -0.26 8.67
N PHE A 72 9.60 -1.24 8.01
CA PHE A 72 8.37 -1.87 8.50
C PHE A 72 8.53 -2.44 9.91
N THR A 73 9.68 -3.05 10.22
CA THR A 73 9.96 -3.65 11.52
C THR A 73 10.06 -2.59 12.62
N GLU A 74 10.71 -1.46 12.34
CA GLU A 74 10.89 -0.37 13.31
C GLU A 74 9.55 0.29 13.70
N VAL A 75 8.59 0.39 12.78
CA VAL A 75 7.29 1.03 13.08
C VAL A 75 6.28 0.12 13.79
N GLN A 76 6.61 -1.16 14.01
CA GLN A 76 5.71 -2.06 14.74
C GLN A 76 5.52 -1.66 16.20
N THR A 77 6.48 -0.93 16.77
CA THR A 77 6.43 -0.36 18.11
C THR A 77 6.77 1.13 18.06
N GLY A 78 6.65 1.84 19.19
CA GLY A 78 6.95 3.27 19.30
C GLY A 78 5.70 4.14 19.47
N ALA A 79 5.90 5.45 19.39
CA ALA A 79 4.88 6.45 19.70
C ALA A 79 3.66 6.43 18.75
N GLY A 80 2.55 7.01 19.20
CA GLY A 80 1.32 7.16 18.42
C GLY A 80 0.44 5.91 18.33
N ASP A 81 -0.56 5.95 17.45
CA ASP A 81 -1.68 5.00 17.35
C ASP A 81 -1.60 4.06 16.13
N GLY A 82 -0.49 4.10 15.40
CA GLY A 82 -0.22 3.16 14.33
C GLY A 82 0.86 3.66 13.39
N TYR A 83 0.74 3.32 12.12
CA TYR A 83 1.74 3.63 11.12
C TYR A 83 1.10 3.81 9.74
N GLY A 84 1.92 4.27 8.80
CA GLY A 84 1.56 4.36 7.40
C GLY A 84 2.78 4.30 6.50
N PHE A 85 2.57 4.63 5.24
CA PHE A 85 3.58 4.53 4.19
C PHE A 85 3.79 5.87 3.49
N MET A 86 5.05 6.20 3.19
CA MET A 86 5.43 7.41 2.46
C MET A 86 5.63 7.11 0.97
N LEU A 87 4.82 7.74 0.12
CA LEU A 87 4.85 7.52 -1.34
C LEU A 87 6.12 8.09 -2.00
N GLY A 88 6.47 7.54 -3.15
CA GLY A 88 7.68 7.86 -3.93
C GLY A 88 8.41 6.60 -4.36
N ASP A 89 9.46 6.77 -5.17
CA ASP A 89 10.37 5.68 -5.58
C ASP A 89 9.62 4.47 -6.18
N GLY A 90 8.78 4.76 -7.16
CA GLY A 90 8.02 3.75 -7.89
C GLY A 90 6.70 3.34 -7.24
N ILE A 91 6.32 3.87 -6.07
CA ILE A 91 5.06 3.53 -5.39
C ILE A 91 4.16 4.76 -5.24
N GLY A 92 2.97 4.66 -5.83
CA GLY A 92 1.89 5.65 -5.72
C GLY A 92 0.64 5.11 -5.04
N CYS A 93 -0.34 5.98 -4.85
CA CYS A 93 -1.64 5.63 -4.30
C CYS A 93 -2.75 6.47 -4.94
N TYR A 94 -3.85 5.81 -5.28
CA TYR A 94 -5.14 6.48 -5.43
C TYR A 94 -5.88 6.44 -4.09
N ASP A 95 -6.25 7.60 -3.57
CA ASP A 95 -7.09 7.76 -2.38
C ASP A 95 -8.52 8.11 -2.83
N LEU A 96 -9.44 7.16 -2.62
CA LEU A 96 -10.84 7.30 -2.98
C LEU A 96 -11.66 7.58 -1.72
N ASP A 97 -12.10 8.83 -1.59
CA ASP A 97 -12.98 9.25 -0.50
C ASP A 97 -14.40 8.72 -0.71
N ASN A 98 -15.02 8.18 0.36
CA ASN A 98 -16.42 7.71 0.35
C ASN A 98 -16.71 6.63 -0.71
N ALA A 99 -15.70 5.82 -1.04
CA ALA A 99 -15.73 4.74 -2.02
C ALA A 99 -16.56 3.50 -1.61
N LEU A 100 -16.78 3.31 -0.30
CA LEU A 100 -17.42 2.13 0.25
C LEU A 100 -18.80 2.43 0.84
N GLN A 101 -19.71 1.48 0.73
CA GLN A 101 -21.00 1.45 1.39
C GLN A 101 -21.27 0.03 1.91
N GLY A 102 -21.50 -0.12 3.21
CA GLY A 102 -21.72 -1.45 3.81
C GLY A 102 -20.51 -2.39 3.69
N GLY A 103 -19.31 -1.86 3.49
CA GLY A 103 -18.09 -2.66 3.26
C GLY A 103 -17.85 -3.04 1.81
N GLU A 104 -18.75 -2.70 0.88
CA GLU A 104 -18.58 -2.97 -0.55
C GLU A 104 -18.27 -1.70 -1.35
N LEU A 105 -17.61 -1.88 -2.50
CA LEU A 105 -17.37 -0.78 -3.43
C LEU A 105 -18.67 -0.25 -4.00
N LYS A 106 -18.82 1.07 -3.97
CA LYS A 106 -19.84 1.76 -4.75
C LYS A 106 -19.55 1.58 -6.24
N PRO A 107 -20.59 1.63 -7.11
CA PRO A 107 -20.41 1.45 -8.55
C PRO A 107 -19.36 2.37 -9.17
N TRP A 108 -19.40 3.67 -8.85
CA TRP A 108 -18.42 4.63 -9.37
C TRP A 108 -16.99 4.32 -8.91
N ALA A 109 -16.81 3.82 -7.69
CA ALA A 109 -15.51 3.49 -7.15
C ALA A 109 -14.95 2.24 -7.82
N ARG A 110 -15.80 1.24 -8.09
CA ARG A 110 -15.45 0.05 -8.87
C ARG A 110 -14.97 0.42 -10.26
N GLU A 111 -15.71 1.27 -10.98
CA GLU A 111 -15.31 1.76 -12.31
C GLU A 111 -13.94 2.47 -12.27
N VAL A 112 -13.69 3.29 -11.24
CA VAL A 112 -12.39 3.94 -11.06
C VAL A 112 -11.29 2.91 -10.88
N VAL A 113 -11.47 1.92 -9.98
CA VAL A 113 -10.48 0.87 -9.73
C VAL A 113 -10.20 0.05 -11.00
N GLU A 114 -11.23 -0.30 -11.75
CA GLU A 114 -11.12 -1.05 -13.01
C GLU A 114 -10.46 -0.22 -14.13
N SER A 115 -10.53 1.11 -14.06
CA SER A 115 -9.87 2.02 -15.01
C SER A 115 -8.38 2.26 -14.74
N ILE A 116 -7.85 1.81 -13.60
CA ILE A 116 -6.44 2.00 -13.23
C ILE A 116 -5.55 1.16 -14.17
N SER A 117 -4.77 1.86 -15.00
CA SER A 117 -3.85 1.22 -15.95
C SER A 117 -2.54 0.75 -15.30
N GLU A 118 -2.18 1.36 -14.17
CA GLU A 118 -0.96 1.01 -13.44
C GLU A 118 -1.08 -0.35 -12.74
N PRO A 119 0.03 -1.11 -12.58
CA PRO A 119 0.01 -2.33 -11.79
C PRO A 119 -0.44 -2.07 -10.35
N VAL A 120 -1.57 -2.67 -9.95
CA VAL A 120 -2.09 -2.59 -8.58
C VAL A 120 -1.29 -3.51 -7.66
N LEU A 121 -0.74 -2.93 -6.60
CA LEU A 121 0.08 -3.62 -5.61
C LEU A 121 -0.77 -4.14 -4.45
N TYR A 122 -1.66 -3.30 -3.92
CA TYR A 122 -2.38 -3.55 -2.68
C TYR A 122 -3.55 -2.59 -2.51
N LEU A 123 -4.62 -3.05 -1.87
CA LEU A 123 -5.78 -2.22 -1.54
C LEU A 123 -6.04 -2.28 -0.04
N GLU A 124 -6.52 -1.18 0.52
CA GLU A 124 -6.99 -1.13 1.89
C GLU A 124 -8.14 -0.16 2.08
N VAL A 125 -9.00 -0.47 3.05
CA VAL A 125 -9.99 0.46 3.58
C VAL A 125 -9.26 1.51 4.41
N SER A 126 -9.44 2.79 4.07
CA SER A 126 -8.89 3.91 4.84
C SER A 126 -9.37 3.90 6.30
N GLN A 127 -8.68 4.64 7.18
CA GLN A 127 -9.06 4.81 8.60
C GLN A 127 -10.50 5.29 8.83
N SER A 128 -11.12 5.92 7.83
CA SER A 128 -12.52 6.37 7.93
C SER A 128 -13.55 5.23 7.84
N GLY A 129 -13.14 4.03 7.40
CA GLY A 129 -14.04 2.92 7.10
C GLY A 129 -14.85 3.07 5.80
N ARG A 130 -14.85 4.25 5.17
CA ARG A 130 -15.63 4.55 3.96
C ARG A 130 -14.78 4.86 2.73
N GLY A 131 -13.53 5.25 2.90
CA GLY A 131 -12.59 5.47 1.81
C GLY A 131 -11.76 4.22 1.49
N LEU A 132 -11.16 4.19 0.30
CA LEU A 132 -10.31 3.10 -0.19
C LEU A 132 -8.98 3.68 -0.69
N HIS A 133 -7.87 3.11 -0.23
CA HIS A 133 -6.56 3.36 -0.82
C HIS A 133 -6.24 2.23 -1.82
N VAL A 134 -5.73 2.61 -2.98
CA VAL A 134 -5.23 1.67 -4.01
C VAL A 134 -3.78 2.00 -4.28
N PHE A 135 -2.88 1.20 -3.71
CA PHE A 135 -1.45 1.31 -3.93
C PHE A 135 -1.08 0.71 -5.28
N ILE A 136 -0.26 1.43 -6.04
CA ILE A 136 0.12 1.10 -7.40
C ILE A 136 1.62 1.28 -7.62
N GLU A 137 2.16 0.61 -8.64
CA GLU A 137 3.44 1.00 -9.22
C GLU A 137 3.26 2.28 -10.03
N ALA A 138 4.04 3.33 -9.73
CA ALA A 138 3.88 4.62 -10.37
C ALA A 138 5.21 5.37 -10.51
N VAL A 139 5.46 5.90 -11.71
CA VAL A 139 6.49 6.92 -11.91
C VAL A 139 6.05 8.20 -11.22
N GLU A 140 7.00 8.88 -10.57
CA GLU A 140 6.72 10.12 -9.86
C GLU A 140 6.23 11.21 -10.81
N GLY A 141 5.15 11.89 -10.41
CA GLY A 141 4.48 12.89 -11.23
C GLY A 141 3.62 13.82 -10.39
N ARG A 142 3.04 14.82 -11.06
CA ARG A 142 2.10 15.74 -10.40
C ARG A 142 0.88 14.95 -9.91
N GLY A 143 0.45 15.22 -8.68
CA GLY A 143 -0.79 14.66 -8.15
C GLY A 143 -2.02 15.23 -8.84
N SER A 144 -3.14 14.52 -8.77
CA SER A 144 -4.42 14.99 -9.30
C SER A 144 -5.53 14.78 -8.28
N ARG A 145 -6.59 15.57 -8.40
CA ARG A 145 -7.82 15.44 -7.62
C ARG A 145 -9.01 15.68 -8.53
N ARG A 146 -10.03 14.84 -8.42
CA ARG A 146 -11.32 15.03 -9.10
C ARG A 146 -12.48 14.52 -8.25
N ARG A 147 -13.67 15.07 -8.45
CA ARG A 147 -14.92 14.54 -7.90
C ARG A 147 -15.47 13.47 -8.84
N VAL A 148 -15.95 12.37 -8.28
CA VAL A 148 -16.53 11.24 -9.03
C VAL A 148 -17.68 10.68 -8.21
N GLY A 149 -18.88 10.60 -8.80
CA GLY A 149 -20.08 10.24 -8.06
C GLY A 149 -20.28 11.13 -6.82
N ASP A 150 -20.49 10.50 -5.67
CA ASP A 150 -20.63 11.18 -4.37
C ASP A 150 -19.28 11.30 -3.61
N GLY A 151 -18.17 10.90 -4.21
CA GLY A 151 -16.84 10.86 -3.62
C GLY A 151 -15.79 11.73 -4.32
N GLY A 152 -14.55 11.51 -3.92
CA GLY A 152 -13.37 12.15 -4.49
C GLY A 152 -12.32 11.11 -4.83
N VAL A 153 -11.55 11.36 -5.89
CA VAL A 153 -10.39 10.55 -6.27
C VAL A 153 -9.19 11.47 -6.29
N GLU A 154 -8.21 11.16 -5.44
CA GLU A 154 -6.91 11.80 -5.43
C GLU A 154 -5.83 10.82 -5.87
N ARG A 155 -4.89 11.25 -6.70
CA ARG A 155 -3.73 10.46 -7.09
C ARG A 155 -2.46 11.12 -6.57
N TYR A 156 -1.65 10.36 -5.85
CA TYR A 156 -0.34 10.78 -5.37
C TYR A 156 0.71 9.74 -5.76
N THR A 157 1.90 10.20 -6.11
CA THR A 157 3.03 9.33 -6.49
C THR A 157 4.30 9.61 -5.70
N ARG A 158 4.31 10.68 -4.90
CA ARG A 158 5.42 11.07 -4.02
C ARG A 158 4.95 12.04 -2.95
N ALA A 159 5.80 12.29 -1.96
CA ALA A 159 5.67 13.38 -0.98
C ALA A 159 4.34 13.41 -0.20
N ARG A 160 3.69 12.25 -0.07
CA ARG A 160 2.42 12.08 0.64
C ARG A 160 2.51 10.86 1.54
N PHE A 161 2.12 11.05 2.79
CA PHE A 161 1.91 10.00 3.76
C PHE A 161 0.51 9.41 3.58
N ILE A 162 0.41 8.09 3.49
CA ILE A 162 -0.85 7.35 3.50
C ILE A 162 -0.93 6.62 4.83
N ARG A 163 -1.93 6.96 5.65
CA ARG A 163 -2.18 6.29 6.92
C ARG A 163 -2.73 4.90 6.64
N ASN A 164 -2.02 3.86 7.06
CA ASN A 164 -2.46 2.49 6.79
C ASN A 164 -3.80 2.21 7.43
N GLY A 165 -4.60 1.42 6.73
CA GLY A 165 -5.90 0.95 7.17
C GLY A 165 -5.97 -0.57 7.20
N THR A 166 -7.12 -1.11 6.80
CA THR A 166 -7.37 -2.56 6.83
C THR A 166 -7.30 -3.12 5.42
N PRO A 167 -6.55 -4.21 5.17
CA PRO A 167 -6.48 -4.85 3.85
C PRO A 167 -7.87 -5.08 3.23
N PHE A 168 -8.01 -4.75 1.95
CA PHE A 168 -9.25 -4.91 1.19
C PHE A 168 -9.03 -5.87 0.02
N THR A 169 -10.04 -6.69 -0.27
CA THR A 169 -10.04 -7.61 -1.42
C THR A 169 -11.27 -7.33 -2.26
N LEU A 170 -11.09 -7.23 -3.57
CA LEU A 170 -12.14 -6.99 -4.57
C LEU A 170 -13.07 -8.20 -4.76
#